data_AF-A0A7Y7M582-F1
#
_entry.id   AF-A0A7Y7M582-F1
#
_cell.length_a   1.000
_cell.length_b   1.000
_cell.length_c   1.000
_cell.angle_alpha   90.00
_cell.angle_beta   90.00
_cell.angle_gamma   90.00
#
_symmetry.space_group_name_H-M   'P 1'
#
loop_
_entity.id
_entity.type
_entity.pdbx_description
1 polymer ?
#
loop_
_entity_poly.entity_id
_entity_poly.type
_entity_poly.pdbx_seq_one_letter_code
_entity_poly.pdbx_strand_id
1 'polypeptide(L)'
;MTAALAGVLAAMLVLAGWGYRPRPGHADPLPVMFLHRAHSAYNCVQCHHDSLDPGLSALPHRKCILCHVTRPDLAAGARATFHDFCESCHLARRRDHLAAGPIRLCHECHTPRPGERAQDIL
;
A
#
# COMPACT_ATOMS: atom_id res chain seq x y z
N MET A 1 -39.75 19.73 32.48
CA MET A 1 -38.60 18.79 32.43
C MET A 1 -38.21 18.36 31.00
N THR A 2 -38.96 18.74 29.97
CA THR A 2 -38.72 18.33 28.57
C THR A 2 -37.69 19.20 27.82
N ALA A 3 -37.61 20.50 28.14
CA ALA A 3 -36.70 21.44 27.45
C ALA A 3 -35.22 21.19 27.76
N ALA A 4 -34.88 20.77 28.98
CA ALA A 4 -33.49 20.52 29.39
C ALA A 4 -32.88 19.29 28.69
N LEU A 5 -33.68 18.24 28.46
CA LEU A 5 -33.26 17.03 27.75
C LEU A 5 -32.98 17.31 26.27
N ALA A 6 -33.79 18.16 25.63
CA ALA A 6 -33.58 18.56 24.25
C ALA A 6 -32.28 19.35 24.06
N GLY A 7 -31.93 20.24 25.01
CA GLY A 7 -30.69 21.00 24.97
C GLY A 7 -29.43 20.13 25.12
N VAL A 8 -29.47 19.12 26.00
CA VAL A 8 -28.36 18.19 26.21
C VAL A 8 -28.14 17.30 24.98
N LEU A 9 -29.22 16.79 24.38
CA LEU A 9 -29.13 16.00 23.13
C LEU A 9 -28.55 16.82 21.97
N ALA A 10 -28.99 18.07 21.80
CA ALA A 10 -28.44 18.95 20.78
C ALA A 10 -26.94 19.22 20.99
N ALA A 11 -26.51 19.47 22.24
CA ALA A 11 -25.10 19.67 22.56
C ALA A 11 -24.24 18.42 22.31
N MET A 12 -24.74 17.23 22.64
CA MET A 12 -24.06 15.96 22.36
C MET A 12 -23.90 15.69 20.87
N LEU A 13 -24.90 16.01 20.05
CA LEU A 13 -24.83 15.86 18.59
C LEU A 13 -23.83 16.83 17.96
N VAL A 14 -23.75 18.07 18.45
CA VAL A 14 -22.76 19.06 17.99
C VAL A 14 -21.34 18.63 18.36
N LEU A 15 -21.13 18.15 19.59
CA LEU A 15 -19.83 17.65 20.03
C LEU A 15 -19.39 16.38 19.27
N ALA A 16 -20.33 15.46 19.01
CA ALA A 16 -20.08 14.27 18.19
C ALA A 16 -19.76 14.63 16.73
N GLY A 17 -20.49 15.60 16.15
CA GLY A 17 -20.24 16.11 14.80
C GLY A 17 -18.89 16.82 14.66
N TRP A 18 -18.42 17.51 15.70
CA TRP A 18 -17.11 18.18 15.68
C TRP A 18 -15.93 17.20 15.78
N GLY A 19 -16.13 16.07 16.46
CA GLY A 19 -15.18 14.96 16.49
C GLY A 19 -15.13 14.16 15.18
N TYR A 20 -16.22 14.15 14.42
CA TYR A 20 -16.30 13.52 13.09
C TYR A 20 -15.79 14.49 12.01
N ARG A 21 -14.51 14.84 12.07
CA ARG A 21 -13.83 15.35 10.88
C ARG A 21 -13.42 14.15 10.04
N PRO A 22 -14.00 13.93 8.84
CA PRO A 22 -13.47 12.93 7.93
C PRO A 22 -12.01 13.30 7.70
N ARG A 23 -11.09 12.44 8.14
CA ARG A 23 -9.70 12.52 7.70
C ARG A 23 -9.77 12.47 6.18
N PRO A 24 -9.08 13.36 5.44
CA PRO A 24 -8.97 13.22 3.99
C PRO A 24 -8.54 11.79 3.73
N GLY A 25 -9.45 10.99 3.16
CA GLY A 25 -9.21 9.59 2.90
C GLY A 25 -8.01 9.54 1.99
N HIS A 26 -6.94 8.87 2.43
CA HIS A 26 -5.93 8.45 1.48
C HIS A 26 -6.68 7.56 0.50
N ALA A 27 -6.73 7.95 -0.78
CA ALA A 27 -7.34 7.12 -1.80
C ALA A 27 -6.77 5.70 -1.67
N ASP A 28 -7.64 4.69 -1.74
CA ASP A 28 -7.21 3.31 -1.62
C ASP A 28 -6.03 3.03 -2.57
N PRO A 29 -5.00 2.29 -2.13
CA PRO A 29 -3.86 2.00 -2.97
C PRO A 29 -4.31 1.32 -4.26
N LEU A 30 -3.88 1.88 -5.40
CA LEU A 30 -4.10 1.25 -6.69
C LEU A 30 -3.42 -0.12 -6.69
N PRO A 31 -4.13 -1.21 -7.03
CA PRO A 31 -3.53 -2.53 -7.08
C PRO A 31 -2.37 -2.53 -8.09
N VAL A 32 -1.30 -3.24 -7.77
CA VAL A 32 -0.15 -3.42 -8.66
C VAL A 32 -0.16 -4.85 -9.17
N MET A 33 0.10 -5.03 -10.47
CA MET A 33 0.35 -6.36 -11.03
C MET A 33 1.79 -6.77 -10.71
N PHE A 34 1.95 -7.58 -9.67
CA PHE A 34 3.24 -8.15 -9.28
C PHE A 34 3.27 -9.65 -9.60
N LEU A 35 4.24 -10.06 -10.42
CA LEU A 35 4.44 -11.44 -10.84
C LEU A 35 5.76 -11.98 -10.24
N HIS A 36 5.70 -12.93 -9.30
CA HIS A 36 6.88 -13.53 -8.68
C HIS A 36 7.73 -14.25 -9.72
N ARG A 37 7.12 -14.90 -10.72
CA ARG A 37 7.86 -15.57 -11.81
C ARG A 37 8.82 -14.64 -12.54
N ALA A 38 8.43 -13.36 -12.72
CA ALA A 38 9.24 -12.33 -13.37
C ALA A 38 10.37 -11.78 -12.47
N HIS A 39 10.33 -12.08 -11.17
CA HIS A 39 11.29 -11.65 -10.16
C HIS A 39 12.03 -12.83 -9.50
N SER A 40 11.90 -14.03 -10.05
CA SER A 40 12.47 -15.28 -9.51
C SER A 40 14.00 -15.30 -9.43
N ALA A 41 14.66 -14.40 -10.16
CA ALA A 41 16.11 -14.22 -10.12
C ALA A 41 16.62 -13.43 -8.90
N TYR A 42 15.73 -12.84 -8.09
CA TYR A 42 16.09 -12.05 -6.90
C TYR A 42 15.87 -12.86 -5.62
N ASN A 43 16.72 -12.58 -4.62
CA ASN A 43 16.52 -13.17 -3.30
C ASN A 43 15.23 -12.64 -2.67
N CYS A 44 14.42 -13.52 -2.07
CA CYS A 44 13.15 -13.18 -1.43
C CYS A 44 13.29 -12.02 -0.43
N VAL A 45 14.40 -11.97 0.33
CA VAL A 45 14.62 -10.94 1.37
C VAL A 45 14.96 -9.56 0.80
N GLN A 46 15.27 -9.47 -0.50
CA GLN A 46 15.48 -8.19 -1.16
C GLN A 46 14.17 -7.39 -1.26
N CYS A 47 13.04 -8.09 -1.41
CA CYS A 47 11.71 -7.48 -1.41
C CYS A 47 11.02 -7.62 -0.04
N HIS A 48 11.07 -8.81 0.55
CA HIS A 48 10.55 -9.08 1.89
C HIS A 48 11.60 -8.75 2.95
N HIS A 49 11.97 -7.47 3.02
CA HIS A 49 13.02 -6.97 3.91
C HIS A 49 12.70 -7.13 5.42
N ASP A 50 11.45 -7.43 5.75
CA ASP A 50 10.99 -7.73 7.10
C ASP A 50 10.87 -9.24 7.39
N SER A 51 11.35 -10.11 6.48
CA SER A 51 11.25 -11.58 6.58
C SER A 51 11.79 -12.14 7.89
N LEU A 52 12.84 -11.49 8.41
CA LEU A 52 13.58 -11.93 9.59
C LEU A 52 13.10 -11.28 10.89
N ASP A 53 12.16 -10.34 10.83
CA ASP A 53 11.57 -9.74 12.03
C ASP A 53 10.68 -10.80 12.71
N PRO A 54 11.00 -11.25 13.94
CA PRO A 54 10.22 -12.28 14.62
C PRO A 54 8.75 -11.91 14.83
N GLY A 55 8.45 -10.62 15.03
CA GLY A 55 7.09 -10.11 15.23
C GLY A 55 6.27 -10.03 13.94
N LEU A 56 6.93 -9.92 12.79
CA LEU A 56 6.27 -9.83 11.48
C LEU A 56 6.32 -11.16 10.70
N SER A 57 7.36 -11.97 10.93
CA SER A 57 7.62 -13.28 10.30
C SER A 57 6.51 -14.30 10.51
N ALA A 58 5.79 -14.23 11.62
CA ALA A 58 4.65 -15.11 11.92
C ALA A 58 3.40 -14.85 11.05
N LEU A 59 3.36 -13.75 10.28
CA LEU A 59 2.20 -13.42 9.44
C LEU A 59 2.35 -14.02 8.03
N PRO A 60 1.48 -14.97 7.62
CA PRO A 60 1.50 -15.54 6.28
C PRO A 60 1.10 -14.49 5.23
N HIS A 61 1.75 -14.53 4.05
CA HIS A 61 1.41 -13.72 2.86
C HIS A 61 1.28 -12.21 3.10
N ARG A 62 2.22 -11.61 3.86
CA ARG A 62 2.20 -10.18 4.11
C ARG A 62 2.41 -9.37 2.84
N LYS A 63 1.39 -8.57 2.49
CA LYS A 63 1.44 -7.59 1.40
C LYS A 63 2.18 -6.35 1.90
N CYS A 64 3.23 -5.94 1.19
CA CYS A 64 4.03 -4.77 1.55
C CYS A 64 3.16 -3.54 1.85
N ILE A 65 2.14 -3.32 1.01
CA ILE A 65 1.25 -2.16 1.11
C ILE A 65 0.53 -2.08 2.46
N LEU A 66 0.23 -3.21 3.11
CA LEU A 66 -0.55 -3.21 4.34
C LEU A 66 0.17 -2.45 5.46
N CYS A 67 1.44 -2.80 5.74
CA CYS A 67 2.24 -2.08 6.72
C CYS A 67 2.45 -0.62 6.31
N HIS A 68 2.76 -0.41 5.03
CA HIS A 68 3.12 0.90 4.52
C HIS A 68 1.97 1.90 4.50
N VAL A 69 0.69 1.48 4.53
CA VAL A 69 -0.45 2.41 4.57
C VAL A 69 -1.18 2.47 5.91
N THR A 70 -1.02 1.44 6.75
CA THR A 70 -1.69 1.39 8.07
C THR A 70 -0.84 2.00 9.19
N ARG A 71 0.49 1.97 9.06
CA ARG A 71 1.41 2.52 10.05
C ARG A 71 1.57 4.03 9.86
N PRO A 72 1.28 4.87 10.87
CA PRO A 72 1.36 6.33 10.74
C PRO A 72 2.74 6.85 10.32
N ASP A 73 3.81 6.19 10.78
CA ASP A 73 5.20 6.53 10.46
C ASP A 73 5.59 6.20 9.02
N LEU A 74 4.83 5.32 8.33
CA LEU A 74 5.11 4.89 6.96
C LEU A 74 4.11 5.46 5.94
N ALA A 75 2.86 5.68 6.35
CA ALA A 75 1.73 6.02 5.48
C ALA A 75 1.99 7.25 4.60
N ALA A 76 2.58 8.30 5.16
CA ALA A 76 2.85 9.53 4.42
C ALA A 76 3.85 9.33 3.26
N GLY A 77 4.78 8.39 3.41
CA GLY A 77 5.82 8.10 2.42
C GLY A 77 5.50 6.93 1.49
N ALA A 78 4.45 6.15 1.77
CA ALA A 78 4.17 4.88 1.11
C ALA A 78 4.26 4.95 -0.42
N ARG A 79 3.61 5.96 -1.02
CA ARG A 79 3.63 6.17 -2.47
C ARG A 79 5.05 6.36 -2.99
N ALA A 80 5.82 7.27 -2.40
CA ALA A 80 7.18 7.54 -2.83
C ALA A 80 8.07 6.29 -2.65
N THR A 81 7.97 5.63 -1.50
CA THR A 81 8.73 4.41 -1.20
C THR A 81 8.53 3.32 -2.25
N PHE A 82 7.28 3.04 -2.65
CA PHE A 82 7.02 1.98 -3.65
C PHE A 82 7.48 2.39 -5.06
N HIS A 83 7.26 3.64 -5.48
CA HIS A 83 7.73 4.08 -6.79
C HIS A 83 9.27 4.08 -6.84
N ASP A 84 9.93 4.66 -5.84
CA ASP A 84 11.40 4.70 -5.78
C ASP A 84 12.00 3.29 -5.78
N PHE A 85 11.45 2.37 -4.97
CA PHE A 85 11.95 1.01 -4.88
C PHE A 85 11.80 0.24 -6.20
N CYS A 86 10.60 0.23 -6.79
CA CYS A 86 10.32 -0.52 -8.01
C CYS A 86 11.01 0.11 -9.23
N GLU A 87 10.87 1.43 -9.39
CA GLU A 87 11.35 2.15 -10.58
C GLU A 87 12.88 2.22 -10.61
N SER A 88 13.56 2.39 -9.48
CA SER A 88 15.02 2.45 -9.46
C SER A 88 15.65 1.13 -9.93
N CYS A 89 15.12 -0.01 -9.46
CA CYS A 89 15.57 -1.33 -9.90
C CYS A 89 15.32 -1.54 -11.40
N HIS A 90 14.11 -1.25 -11.88
CA HIS A 90 13.78 -1.36 -13.30
C HIS A 90 14.63 -0.43 -14.17
N LEU A 91 14.85 0.80 -13.72
CA LEU A 91 15.66 1.79 -14.44
C LEU A 91 17.12 1.35 -14.53
N ALA A 92 17.71 0.84 -13.44
CA ALA A 92 19.07 0.31 -13.44
C ALA A 92 19.23 -0.80 -14.48
N ARG A 93 18.33 -1.78 -14.49
CA ARG A 93 18.36 -2.86 -15.49
C ARG A 93 18.24 -2.36 -16.93
N ARG A 94 17.39 -1.37 -17.19
CA ARG A 94 17.27 -0.79 -18.53
C ARG A 94 18.55 -0.08 -18.96
N ARG A 95 19.23 0.62 -18.04
CA ARG A 95 20.53 1.25 -18.31
C ARG A 95 21.58 0.21 -18.70
N ASP A 96 21.49 -0.99 -18.14
CA ASP A 96 22.36 -2.12 -18.47
C ASP A 96 21.87 -2.93 -19.69
N HIS A 97 20.87 -2.44 -20.42
CA HIS A 97 20.24 -3.13 -21.57
C HIS A 97 19.64 -4.51 -21.23
N LEU A 98 19.27 -4.72 -19.96
CA LEU A 98 18.64 -5.95 -19.49
C LEU A 98 17.11 -5.86 -19.53
N ALA A 99 16.45 -7.01 -19.59
CA ALA A 99 15.00 -7.11 -19.41
C ALA A 99 14.58 -6.53 -18.05
N ALA A 100 13.56 -5.68 -18.05
CA ALA A 100 13.09 -4.92 -16.89
C ALA A 100 11.59 -4.65 -16.96
N GLY A 101 10.96 -4.49 -15.79
CA GLY A 101 9.56 -4.10 -15.71
C GLY A 101 9.31 -2.62 -16.04
N PRO A 102 8.04 -2.20 -16.13
CA PRO A 102 7.61 -0.86 -16.54
C PRO A 102 8.12 0.28 -15.64
N ILE A 103 8.33 1.46 -16.23
CA ILE A 103 8.73 2.72 -15.55
C ILE A 103 8.15 3.99 -16.19
N ARG A 104 7.36 3.88 -17.28
CA ARG A 104 6.97 5.06 -18.07
C ARG A 104 5.53 5.47 -17.85
N LEU A 105 4.64 4.50 -17.76
CA LEU A 105 3.21 4.76 -17.67
C LEU A 105 2.63 4.07 -16.43
N CYS A 106 1.87 4.82 -15.62
CA CYS A 106 1.32 4.31 -14.35
C CYS A 106 0.49 3.02 -14.54
N HIS A 107 -0.27 2.92 -15.63
CA HIS A 107 -1.14 1.78 -15.91
C HIS A 107 -0.37 0.49 -16.23
N GLU A 108 0.89 0.58 -16.66
CA GLU A 108 1.71 -0.61 -16.91
C GLU A 108 2.01 -1.38 -15.61
N CYS A 109 2.01 -0.68 -14.46
CA CYS A 109 2.11 -1.28 -13.12
C CYS A 109 0.72 -1.52 -12.49
N HIS A 110 -0.22 -0.58 -12.67
CA HIS A 110 -1.46 -0.50 -11.89
C HIS A 110 -2.70 -1.12 -12.54
N THR A 111 -2.58 -1.72 -13.73
CA THR A 111 -3.72 -2.36 -14.40
C THR A 111 -3.60 -3.87 -14.34
N PRO A 112 -4.60 -4.58 -13.78
CA PRO A 112 -4.68 -6.02 -13.89
C PRO A 112 -4.83 -6.45 -15.35
N ARG A 113 -3.97 -7.33 -15.85
CA ARG A 113 -4.17 -7.93 -17.17
C ARG A 113 -5.36 -8.91 -17.10
N PRO A 114 -6.24 -8.94 -18.11
CA PRO A 114 -7.30 -9.93 -18.17
C PRO A 114 -6.74 -11.36 -18.06
N GLY A 115 -7.22 -12.13 -17.08
CA GLY A 115 -6.80 -13.52 -16.86
C GLY A 115 -5.54 -13.73 -15.99
N GLU A 116 -4.85 -12.67 -15.58
CA GLU A 116 -3.72 -12.77 -14.64
C GLU A 116 -4.21 -12.53 -13.20
N ARG A 117 -3.90 -13.45 -12.27
CA ARG A 117 -4.09 -13.21 -10.83
C ARG A 117 -2.92 -12.38 -10.32
N ALA A 118 -3.20 -11.23 -9.72
CA ALA A 118 -2.17 -10.48 -9.01
C ALA A 118 -1.58 -11.37 -7.91
N GLN A 119 -0.24 -11.50 -7.87
CA GLN A 119 0.52 -12.36 -6.94
C GLN A 119 0.40 -13.86 -7.27
N ASP A 120 1.11 -14.30 -8.30
CA ASP A 120 1.33 -15.72 -8.62
C ASP A 120 2.41 -16.33 -7.69
N ILE A 121 2.03 -16.65 -6.45
CA ILE A 121 2.85 -17.52 -5.60
C ILE A 121 2.45 -18.96 -5.93
N LEU A 122 3.00 -19.50 -7.04
CA LEU A 122 2.56 -20.74 -7.71
C LEU A 122 1.18 -20.67 -8.41
#